data_AF-A0A7S2Z865-F1
#
_entry.id   AF-A0A7S2Z865-F1
#
_cell.length_a   1.000
_cell.length_b   1.000
_cell.length_c   1.000
_cell.angle_alpha   90.00
_cell.angle_beta   90.00
_cell.angle_gamma   90.00
#
_symmetry.space_group_name_H-M   'P 1'
#
loop_
_entity.id
_entity.type
_entity.pdbx_description
1 polymer ?
#
loop_
_entity_poly.entity_id
_entity_poly.type
_entity_poly.pdbx_seq_one_letter_code
_entity_poly.pdbx_strand_id
1 'polypeptide(L)'
;RLDQRDGRYVVVTGITPTPLGEGKSTTTVGLAQALGAHFDKYENKVVACVRQPSQGPTFGIKGGAAGGGYSQVIPMEEFNLHMTGDIHAITAANNLLAAAIDTRIFHESTQKDEALFNRVVPLKKGERVVSRSMAARLKKLGLDGKPFEEFTQEDMARAARLNIDKATVTWRRVLDTNDRFLRAVTVGQGPAEKGYNRETGFDITVASEIMAVLALTTSLQDMRERLGRLVVA
;
A
#
# COMPACT_ATOMS: atom_id res chain seq x y z
N ARG A 1 15.61 1.98 -22.82
CA ARG A 1 15.25 0.99 -23.88
C ARG A 1 13.74 0.99 -24.06
N LEU A 2 13.17 2.03 -24.69
CA LEU A 2 11.72 2.09 -24.98
C LEU A 2 11.42 1.75 -26.45
N ASP A 3 12.45 1.65 -27.30
CA ASP A 3 12.32 1.38 -28.75
C ASP A 3 12.48 -0.10 -29.14
N GLN A 4 12.31 -1.03 -28.19
CA GLN A 4 12.33 -2.46 -28.50
C GLN A 4 10.91 -2.97 -28.70
N ARG A 5 10.72 -3.82 -29.72
CA ARG A 5 9.43 -4.46 -30.00
C ARG A 5 9.05 -5.40 -28.87
N ASP A 6 7.80 -5.33 -28.42
CA ASP A 6 7.25 -6.24 -27.42
C ASP A 6 7.34 -7.71 -27.83
N GLY A 7 7.59 -8.56 -26.83
CA GLY A 7 7.57 -10.01 -26.96
C GLY A 7 6.16 -10.57 -27.13
N ARG A 8 6.07 -11.90 -27.24
CA ARG A 8 4.78 -12.59 -27.17
C ARG A 8 4.34 -12.69 -25.70
N TYR A 9 3.08 -12.37 -25.43
CA TYR A 9 2.49 -12.50 -24.10
C TYR A 9 1.55 -13.71 -24.06
N VAL A 10 1.82 -14.64 -23.14
CA VAL A 10 1.03 -15.86 -22.94
C VAL A 10 0.45 -15.83 -21.53
N VAL A 11 -0.87 -15.93 -21.43
CA VAL A 11 -1.59 -15.97 -20.15
C VAL A 11 -1.96 -17.40 -19.82
N VAL A 12 -1.51 -17.88 -18.67
CA VAL A 12 -1.95 -19.16 -18.10
C VAL A 12 -3.09 -18.89 -17.14
N THR A 13 -4.25 -19.50 -17.41
CA THR A 13 -5.45 -19.43 -16.55
C THR A 13 -5.93 -20.84 -16.20
N GLY A 14 -6.92 -20.96 -15.33
CA GLY A 14 -7.54 -22.24 -15.01
C GLY A 14 -9.02 -22.10 -14.71
N ILE A 15 -9.68 -23.25 -14.59
CA ILE A 15 -11.08 -23.36 -14.20
C ILE A 15 -11.30 -22.89 -12.74
N THR A 16 -12.56 -22.81 -12.34
CA THR A 16 -12.95 -22.56 -10.94
C THR A 16 -12.19 -23.50 -10.00
N PRO A 17 -11.51 -22.98 -8.96
CA PRO A 17 -10.70 -23.80 -8.06
C PRO A 17 -11.50 -24.90 -7.39
N THR A 18 -10.89 -26.06 -7.27
CA THR A 18 -11.38 -27.27 -6.60
C THR A 18 -10.41 -27.65 -5.47
N PRO A 19 -10.86 -28.43 -4.47
CA PRO A 19 -9.98 -28.90 -3.39
C PRO A 19 -8.79 -29.76 -3.85
N LEU A 20 -8.84 -30.34 -5.05
CA LEU A 20 -7.81 -31.22 -5.59
C LEU A 20 -6.58 -30.45 -6.13
N GLY A 21 -6.74 -29.14 -6.40
CA GLY A 21 -5.69 -28.27 -6.94
C GLY A 21 -5.47 -28.45 -8.44
N GLU A 22 -5.33 -27.32 -9.15
CA GLU A 22 -5.24 -27.33 -10.62
C GLU A 22 -3.81 -27.18 -11.16
N GLY A 23 -2.81 -26.98 -10.31
CA GLY A 23 -1.41 -26.86 -10.75
C GLY A 23 -1.11 -25.67 -11.67
N LYS A 24 -1.85 -24.56 -11.54
CA LYS A 24 -1.69 -23.37 -12.40
C LYS A 24 -0.25 -22.84 -12.40
N SER A 25 0.34 -22.61 -11.21
CA SER A 25 1.74 -22.15 -11.10
C SER A 25 2.74 -23.16 -11.69
N THR A 26 2.51 -24.46 -11.45
CA THR A 26 3.32 -25.54 -12.02
C THR A 26 3.27 -25.54 -13.55
N THR A 27 2.10 -25.26 -14.13
CA THR A 27 1.92 -25.14 -15.58
C THR A 27 2.63 -23.91 -16.12
N THR A 28 2.55 -22.76 -15.45
CA THR A 28 3.26 -21.54 -15.84
C THR A 28 4.77 -21.74 -15.90
N VAL A 29 5.36 -22.30 -14.84
CA VAL A 29 6.80 -22.55 -14.79
C VAL A 29 7.20 -23.61 -15.83
N GLY A 30 6.41 -24.67 -15.99
CA GLY A 30 6.73 -25.78 -16.87
C GLY A 30 6.64 -25.40 -18.34
N LEU A 31 5.65 -24.57 -18.70
CA LEU A 31 5.55 -24.00 -20.03
C LEU A 31 6.76 -23.12 -20.36
N ALA A 32 7.20 -22.29 -19.41
CA ALA A 32 8.37 -21.44 -19.61
C ALA A 32 9.66 -22.26 -19.78
N GLN A 33 9.85 -23.29 -18.95
CA GLN A 33 10.97 -24.24 -19.05
C GLN A 33 10.96 -24.95 -20.41
N ALA A 34 9.82 -25.50 -20.84
CA ALA A 34 9.70 -26.22 -22.09
C ALA A 34 9.96 -25.34 -23.31
N LEU A 35 9.40 -24.12 -23.34
CA LEU A 35 9.66 -23.15 -24.41
C LEU A 35 11.13 -22.74 -24.47
N GLY A 36 11.77 -22.56 -23.31
CA GLY A 36 13.19 -22.18 -23.24
C GLY A 36 14.15 -23.31 -23.59
N ALA A 37 13.81 -24.57 -23.30
CA ALA A 37 14.69 -25.73 -23.46
C ALA A 37 14.52 -26.49 -24.78
N HIS A 38 13.33 -26.44 -25.40
CA HIS A 38 13.00 -27.31 -26.55
C HIS A 38 12.63 -26.57 -27.84
N PHE A 39 12.65 -25.24 -27.84
CA PHE A 39 12.39 -24.45 -29.03
C PHE A 39 13.54 -23.49 -29.30
N ASP A 40 14.43 -23.83 -30.25
CA ASP A 40 15.63 -23.05 -30.61
C ASP A 40 15.32 -21.57 -30.87
N LYS A 41 14.13 -21.27 -31.40
CA LYS A 41 13.66 -19.89 -31.63
C LYS A 41 13.59 -19.07 -30.34
N TYR A 42 13.22 -19.69 -29.22
CA TYR A 42 12.97 -19.08 -27.92
C TYR A 42 14.03 -19.44 -26.87
N GLU A 43 15.10 -20.14 -27.26
CA GLU A 43 16.22 -20.46 -26.40
C GLU A 43 16.73 -19.19 -25.69
N ASN A 44 16.80 -19.23 -24.36
CA ASN A 44 17.19 -18.12 -23.48
C ASN A 44 16.36 -16.81 -23.63
N LYS A 45 15.15 -16.88 -24.22
CA LYS A 45 14.28 -15.72 -24.50
C LYS A 45 12.91 -15.81 -23.84
N VAL A 46 12.73 -16.70 -22.87
CA VAL A 46 11.45 -16.93 -22.18
C VAL A 46 11.58 -16.50 -20.72
N VAL A 47 10.57 -15.78 -20.24
CA VAL A 47 10.47 -15.33 -18.85
C VAL A 47 9.09 -15.71 -18.31
N ALA A 48 9.06 -16.31 -17.13
CA ALA A 48 7.84 -16.54 -16.38
C ALA A 48 7.63 -15.42 -15.36
N CYS A 49 6.42 -14.88 -15.29
CA CYS A 49 6.04 -13.92 -14.26
C CYS A 49 5.03 -14.59 -13.31
N VAL A 50 5.36 -14.65 -12.02
CA VAL A 50 4.51 -15.20 -10.96
C VAL A 50 4.35 -14.19 -9.83
N ARG A 51 3.29 -14.33 -9.03
CA ARG A 51 3.06 -13.48 -7.87
C ARG A 51 3.86 -13.99 -6.68
N GLN A 52 4.43 -13.07 -5.90
CA GLN A 52 4.96 -13.41 -4.58
C GLN A 52 3.82 -13.90 -3.67
N PRO A 53 3.98 -15.03 -2.97
CA PRO A 53 3.04 -15.48 -1.96
C PRO A 53 3.11 -14.62 -0.70
N SER A 54 1.97 -14.47 -0.05
CA SER A 54 1.91 -14.01 1.34
C SER A 54 2.54 -15.06 2.25
N GLN A 55 3.30 -14.61 3.24
CA GLN A 55 3.96 -15.46 4.23
C GLN A 55 2.97 -16.04 5.25
N GLY A 56 1.90 -15.31 5.60
CA GLY A 56 0.92 -15.74 6.60
C GLY A 56 0.35 -17.14 6.33
N PRO A 57 -0.15 -17.44 5.12
CA PRO A 57 -0.64 -18.76 4.73
C PRO A 57 0.42 -19.86 4.70
N THR A 58 1.71 -19.52 4.52
CA THR A 58 2.84 -20.48 4.53
C THR A 58 2.92 -21.23 5.86
N PHE A 59 2.65 -20.55 6.97
CA PHE A 59 2.60 -21.17 8.31
C PHE A 59 1.28 -21.87 8.65
N GLY A 60 0.32 -21.87 7.71
CA GLY A 60 -0.94 -22.58 7.83
C GLY A 60 -0.96 -23.83 6.95
N ILE A 61 -1.86 -23.83 5.97
CA ILE A 61 -2.14 -24.99 5.10
C ILE A 61 -1.46 -24.85 3.72
N LYS A 62 -1.05 -23.64 3.30
CA LYS A 62 -0.63 -23.35 1.92
C LYS A 62 0.88 -23.14 1.83
N GLY A 63 1.64 -24.16 1.41
CA GLY A 63 3.10 -24.08 1.28
C GLY A 63 3.68 -23.91 -0.14
N GLY A 64 2.87 -23.91 -1.20
CA GLY A 64 3.40 -24.03 -2.58
C GLY A 64 2.76 -23.10 -3.60
N ALA A 65 3.10 -21.81 -3.58
CA ALA A 65 2.65 -20.86 -4.61
C ALA A 65 3.58 -20.82 -5.85
N ALA A 66 4.79 -21.35 -5.73
CA ALA A 66 5.86 -21.27 -6.72
C ALA A 66 5.91 -22.44 -7.73
N GLY A 67 4.87 -23.28 -7.78
CA GLY A 67 4.85 -24.51 -8.58
C GLY A 67 5.06 -25.76 -7.73
N GLY A 68 5.54 -26.84 -8.34
CA GLY A 68 5.77 -28.11 -7.64
C GLY A 68 6.44 -29.17 -8.52
N GLY A 69 7.08 -30.15 -7.87
CA GLY A 69 7.87 -31.18 -8.56
C GLY A 69 9.09 -30.56 -9.27
N TYR A 70 9.34 -30.97 -10.51
CA TYR A 70 10.45 -30.44 -11.33
C TYR A 70 10.16 -29.07 -11.94
N SER A 71 8.92 -28.57 -11.80
CA SER A 71 8.47 -27.30 -12.35
C SER A 71 8.14 -26.34 -11.20
N GLN A 72 9.19 -25.69 -10.70
CA GLN A 72 9.12 -24.82 -9.53
C GLN A 72 10.08 -23.64 -9.65
N VAL A 73 9.75 -22.54 -8.97
CA VAL A 73 10.67 -21.41 -8.74
C VAL A 73 11.55 -21.75 -7.53
N ILE A 74 12.85 -21.44 -7.64
CA ILE A 74 13.82 -21.62 -6.55
C ILE A 74 14.55 -20.30 -6.28
N PRO A 75 15.02 -20.05 -5.05
CA PRO A 75 14.86 -20.86 -3.83
C PRO A 75 13.45 -20.77 -3.21
N MET A 76 12.84 -21.93 -2.88
CA MET A 76 11.46 -21.99 -2.37
C MET A 76 11.28 -21.36 -0.98
N GLU A 77 12.27 -21.51 -0.11
CA GLU A 77 12.22 -20.96 1.26
C GLU A 77 12.17 -19.42 1.23
N GLU A 78 13.09 -18.82 0.47
CA GLU A 78 13.11 -17.36 0.28
C GLU A 78 11.82 -16.87 -0.38
N PHE A 79 11.33 -17.59 -1.40
CA PHE A 79 10.13 -17.23 -2.14
C PHE A 79 8.86 -17.24 -1.28
N ASN A 80 8.74 -18.18 -0.34
CA ASN A 80 7.58 -18.35 0.53
C ASN A 80 7.61 -17.53 1.82
N LEU A 81 8.76 -16.93 2.15
CA LEU A 81 8.97 -16.13 3.35
C LEU A 81 9.17 -14.66 2.97
N HIS A 82 10.34 -14.11 3.28
CA HIS A 82 10.59 -12.67 3.19
C HIS A 82 10.94 -12.21 1.78
N MET A 83 11.47 -13.10 0.94
CA MET A 83 12.00 -12.80 -0.38
C MET A 83 12.88 -11.54 -0.33
N THR A 84 12.54 -10.52 -1.11
CA THR A 84 13.23 -9.21 -1.16
C THR A 84 12.67 -8.17 -0.20
N GLY A 85 11.64 -8.51 0.58
CA GLY A 85 11.00 -7.61 1.54
C GLY A 85 9.87 -6.74 0.98
N ASP A 86 9.37 -7.03 -0.23
CA ASP A 86 8.34 -6.22 -0.90
C ASP A 86 7.05 -6.13 -0.04
N ILE A 87 6.59 -7.26 0.50
CA ILE A 87 5.41 -7.30 1.39
C ILE A 87 5.68 -6.53 2.70
N HIS A 88 6.90 -6.55 3.22
CA HIS A 88 7.27 -5.76 4.41
C HIS A 88 7.17 -4.27 4.12
N ALA A 89 7.65 -3.82 2.95
CA ALA A 89 7.54 -2.43 2.53
C ALA A 89 6.08 -1.98 2.39
N ILE A 90 5.21 -2.82 1.83
CA ILE A 90 3.77 -2.56 1.74
C ILE A 90 3.12 -2.50 3.13
N THR A 91 3.46 -3.45 4.02
CA THR A 91 2.98 -3.46 5.40
C THR A 91 3.34 -2.16 6.12
N ALA A 92 4.60 -1.74 6.02
CA ALA A 92 5.09 -0.51 6.62
C ALA A 92 4.38 0.72 6.05
N ALA A 93 4.25 0.82 4.72
CA ALA A 93 3.59 1.96 4.07
C ALA A 93 2.10 2.07 4.47
N ASN A 94 1.37 0.95 4.47
CA ASN A 94 -0.05 0.93 4.83
C ASN A 94 -0.26 1.34 6.29
N ASN A 95 0.56 0.80 7.19
CA ASN A 95 0.46 1.10 8.62
C ASN A 95 0.96 2.50 8.97
N LEU A 96 1.91 3.05 8.21
CA LEU A 96 2.30 4.46 8.32
C LEU A 96 1.13 5.40 8.01
N LEU A 97 0.35 5.11 6.96
CA LEU A 97 -0.85 5.88 6.64
C LEU A 97 -1.92 5.73 7.73
N ALA A 98 -2.15 4.51 8.22
CA ALA A 98 -3.08 4.28 9.33
C ALA A 98 -2.68 5.06 10.60
N ALA A 99 -1.39 5.06 10.94
CA ALA A 99 -0.86 5.85 12.05
C ALA A 99 -1.03 7.35 11.83
N ALA A 100 -0.74 7.85 10.61
CA ALA A 100 -0.90 9.26 10.27
C ALA A 100 -2.35 9.74 10.38
N ILE A 101 -3.34 8.90 10.02
CA ILE A 101 -4.77 9.19 10.18
C ILE A 101 -5.11 9.37 11.66
N ASP A 102 -4.72 8.41 12.50
CA ASP A 102 -5.05 8.45 13.94
C ASP A 102 -4.34 9.62 14.65
N THR A 103 -3.06 9.85 14.33
CA THR A 103 -2.30 11.02 14.82
C THR A 103 -2.96 12.33 14.39
N ARG A 104 -3.46 12.40 13.15
CA ARG A 104 -4.14 13.59 12.64
C ARG A 104 -5.43 13.87 13.40
N ILE A 105 -6.28 12.86 13.57
CA ILE A 105 -7.53 12.95 14.36
C ILE A 105 -7.23 13.41 15.79
N PHE A 106 -6.24 12.82 16.45
CA PHE A 106 -5.86 13.16 17.81
C PHE A 106 -5.38 14.62 17.95
N HIS A 107 -4.47 15.07 17.09
CA HIS A 107 -3.94 16.42 17.16
C HIS A 107 -4.95 17.50 16.76
N GLU A 108 -5.83 17.22 15.79
CA GLU A 108 -6.93 18.14 15.49
C GLU A 108 -7.89 18.32 16.67
N SER A 109 -8.15 17.26 17.42
CA SER A 109 -9.08 17.32 18.54
C SER A 109 -8.50 17.99 19.78
N THR A 110 -7.17 17.96 19.95
CA THR A 110 -6.49 18.43 21.18
C THR A 110 -5.86 19.82 21.07
N GLN A 111 -5.77 20.38 19.85
CA GLN A 111 -4.99 21.61 19.61
C GLN A 111 -5.83 22.72 19.01
N LYS A 112 -5.40 23.96 19.32
CA LYS A 112 -5.94 25.18 18.71
C LYS A 112 -5.50 25.29 17.25
N ASP A 113 -6.34 25.93 16.44
CA ASP A 113 -6.15 26.05 14.98
C ASP A 113 -4.84 26.70 14.60
N GLU A 114 -4.46 27.76 15.31
CA GLU A 114 -3.20 28.47 15.10
C GLU A 114 -1.98 27.58 15.37
N ALA A 115 -2.02 26.79 16.45
CA ALA A 115 -0.95 25.86 16.78
C ALA A 115 -0.82 24.75 15.74
N LEU A 116 -1.96 24.26 15.22
CA LEU A 116 -1.99 23.26 14.16
C LEU A 116 -1.45 23.84 12.84
N PHE A 117 -1.90 25.04 12.47
CA PHE A 117 -1.46 25.76 11.28
C PHE A 117 0.05 26.01 11.29
N ASN A 118 0.58 26.49 12.41
CA ASN A 118 2.01 26.73 12.58
C ASN A 118 2.88 25.47 12.46
N ARG A 119 2.31 24.27 12.62
CA ARG A 119 3.02 23.01 12.40
C ARG A 119 2.98 22.55 10.95
N VAL A 120 1.85 22.73 10.26
CA VAL A 120 1.70 22.33 8.85
C VAL A 120 2.31 23.34 7.87
N VAL A 121 2.39 24.61 8.28
CA VAL A 121 3.06 25.70 7.56
C VAL A 121 4.05 26.39 8.51
N PRO A 122 5.20 25.77 8.84
CA PRO A 122 6.14 26.32 9.80
C PRO A 122 6.85 27.57 9.28
N LEU A 123 7.13 28.50 10.19
CA LEU A 123 7.97 29.66 9.92
C LEU A 123 9.45 29.24 10.08
N LYS A 124 10.23 29.30 9.00
CA LYS A 124 11.68 29.04 9.01
C LYS A 124 12.40 30.24 8.42
N LYS A 125 13.34 30.83 9.19
CA LYS A 125 14.11 32.03 8.77
C LYS A 125 13.23 33.20 8.29
N GLY A 126 12.06 33.38 8.91
CA GLY A 126 11.12 34.46 8.56
C GLY A 126 10.17 34.12 7.40
N GLU A 127 10.32 32.98 6.73
CA GLU A 127 9.44 32.56 5.64
C GLU A 127 8.62 31.33 6.01
N ARG A 128 7.36 31.33 5.58
CA ARG A 128 6.46 30.18 5.75
C ARG A 128 6.81 29.10 4.72
N VAL A 129 7.17 27.91 5.21
CA VAL A 129 7.53 26.78 4.35
C VAL A 129 6.30 25.94 4.06
N VAL A 130 5.94 25.82 2.78
CA VAL A 130 4.77 25.07 2.32
C VAL A 130 5.22 23.76 1.64
N SER A 131 4.71 22.62 2.11
CA SER A 131 4.97 21.34 1.46
C SER A 131 4.17 21.21 0.15
N ARG A 132 4.59 20.32 -0.77
CA ARG A 132 3.88 20.07 -2.03
C ARG A 132 2.40 19.69 -1.80
N SER A 133 2.12 18.87 -0.79
CA SER A 133 0.74 18.48 -0.44
C SER A 133 -0.06 19.64 0.12
N MET A 134 0.56 20.49 0.94
CA MET A 134 -0.10 21.67 1.49
C MET A 134 -0.39 22.71 0.39
N ALA A 135 0.52 22.92 -0.56
CA ALA A 135 0.29 23.80 -1.70
C ALA A 135 -0.91 23.33 -2.55
N ALA A 136 -1.00 22.02 -2.85
CA ALA A 136 -2.14 21.45 -3.54
C ALA A 136 -3.46 21.63 -2.75
N ARG A 137 -3.40 21.53 -1.42
CA ARG A 137 -4.54 21.78 -0.54
C ARG A 137 -4.97 23.25 -0.55
N LEU A 138 -4.04 24.20 -0.41
CA LEU A 138 -4.34 25.64 -0.44
C LEU A 138 -5.01 26.02 -1.76
N LYS A 139 -4.50 25.50 -2.88
CA LYS A 139 -5.13 25.67 -4.19
C LYS A 139 -6.55 25.14 -4.24
N LYS A 140 -6.79 23.93 -3.69
CA LYS A 140 -8.15 23.36 -3.61
C LYS A 140 -9.11 24.19 -2.74
N LEU A 141 -8.58 24.89 -1.74
CA LEU A 141 -9.34 25.75 -0.84
C LEU A 141 -9.52 27.19 -1.37
N GLY A 142 -8.84 27.56 -2.45
CA GLY A 142 -8.82 28.93 -3.00
C GLY A 142 -7.99 29.91 -2.17
N LEU A 143 -6.97 29.42 -1.46
CA LEU A 143 -6.13 30.20 -0.52
C LEU A 143 -4.68 30.41 -1.01
N ASP A 144 -4.35 30.00 -2.24
CA ASP A 144 -2.99 30.03 -2.79
C ASP A 144 -2.51 31.42 -3.22
N GLY A 145 -3.42 32.36 -3.49
CA GLY A 145 -3.09 33.74 -3.90
C GLY A 145 -3.00 34.76 -2.76
N LYS A 146 -3.24 34.34 -1.51
CA LYS A 146 -3.33 35.24 -0.35
C LYS A 146 -2.05 35.15 0.50
N PRO A 147 -1.41 36.27 0.87
CA PRO A 147 -0.29 36.27 1.82
C PRO A 147 -0.71 35.65 3.16
N PHE A 148 0.18 34.88 3.80
CA PHE A 148 -0.13 34.20 5.06
C PHE A 148 -0.40 35.17 6.21
N GLU A 149 0.10 36.40 6.13
CA GLU A 149 -0.12 37.49 7.08
C GLU A 149 -1.57 37.97 7.09
N GLU A 150 -2.29 37.78 5.98
CA GLU A 150 -3.69 38.16 5.83
C GLU A 150 -4.65 37.01 6.18
N PHE A 151 -4.14 35.81 6.50
CA PHE A 151 -4.99 34.66 6.81
C PHE A 151 -5.82 34.96 8.06
N THR A 152 -7.14 34.84 7.90
CA THR A 152 -8.06 34.90 9.04
C THR A 152 -7.94 33.63 9.88
N GLN A 153 -8.53 33.64 11.08
CA GLN A 153 -8.64 32.43 11.90
C GLN A 153 -9.36 31.30 11.14
N GLU A 154 -10.37 31.64 10.34
CA GLU A 154 -11.10 30.68 9.51
C GLU A 154 -10.22 30.11 8.38
N ASP A 155 -9.43 30.96 7.71
CA ASP A 155 -8.49 30.52 6.67
C ASP A 155 -7.45 29.54 7.25
N MET A 156 -6.89 29.86 8.42
CA MET A 156 -5.96 28.99 9.13
C MET A 156 -6.61 27.66 9.52
N ALA A 157 -7.85 27.69 10.03
CA ALA A 157 -8.59 26.49 10.41
C ALA A 157 -8.88 25.60 9.18
N ARG A 158 -9.38 26.17 8.08
CA ARG A 158 -9.67 25.44 6.82
C ARG A 158 -8.40 24.86 6.21
N ALA A 159 -7.29 25.61 6.24
CA ALA A 159 -6.00 25.13 5.80
C ALA A 159 -5.50 23.97 6.66
N ALA A 160 -5.56 24.11 7.99
CA ALA A 160 -4.93 23.20 8.93
C ALA A 160 -5.78 21.97 9.30
N ARG A 161 -7.11 22.02 9.27
CA ARG A 161 -7.97 20.89 9.68
C ARG A 161 -8.48 20.07 8.49
N LEU A 162 -8.38 18.75 8.56
CA LEU A 162 -9.06 17.83 7.65
C LEU A 162 -10.47 17.51 8.12
N ASN A 163 -10.73 17.62 9.43
CA ASN A 163 -12.02 17.27 10.06
C ASN A 163 -12.44 15.83 9.70
N ILE A 164 -11.53 14.87 9.86
CA ILE A 164 -11.80 13.46 9.62
C ILE A 164 -12.84 12.96 10.62
N ASP A 165 -13.98 12.48 10.12
CA ASP A 165 -14.94 11.75 10.94
C ASP A 165 -14.40 10.34 11.22
N LYS A 166 -14.27 10.01 12.51
CA LYS A 166 -13.76 8.70 12.94
C LYS A 166 -14.63 7.55 12.43
N ALA A 167 -15.94 7.78 12.26
CA ALA A 167 -16.89 6.75 11.83
C ALA A 167 -16.79 6.45 10.33
N THR A 168 -16.24 7.36 9.52
CA THR A 168 -16.09 7.18 8.08
C THR A 168 -14.74 6.63 7.66
N VAL A 169 -13.78 6.50 8.60
CA VAL A 169 -12.44 5.95 8.30
C VAL A 169 -12.56 4.51 7.81
N THR A 170 -12.36 4.32 6.52
CA THR A 170 -12.35 3.01 5.87
C THR A 170 -10.98 2.34 5.94
N TRP A 171 -9.92 3.12 6.18
CA TRP A 171 -8.55 2.62 6.18
C TRP A 171 -8.24 1.73 7.39
N ARG A 172 -7.98 0.46 7.10
CA ARG A 172 -7.60 -0.58 8.07
C ARG A 172 -6.08 -0.75 8.13
N ARG A 173 -5.59 -1.33 9.22
CA ARG A 173 -4.18 -1.71 9.35
C ARG A 173 -3.94 -3.04 8.63
N VAL A 174 -2.69 -3.41 8.42
CA VAL A 174 -2.37 -4.71 7.81
C VAL A 174 -1.23 -5.43 8.51
N LEU A 175 -1.24 -6.75 8.40
CA LEU A 175 -0.20 -7.65 8.89
C LEU A 175 -0.15 -8.87 7.99
N ASP A 176 1.05 -9.33 7.60
CA ASP A 176 1.19 -10.53 6.76
C ASP A 176 1.22 -11.83 7.59
N THR A 177 0.24 -11.97 8.48
CA THR A 177 0.08 -13.11 9.38
C THR A 177 -1.38 -13.53 9.41
N ASN A 178 -1.63 -14.83 9.51
CA ASN A 178 -2.98 -15.37 9.69
C ASN A 178 -3.46 -15.19 11.13
N ASP A 179 -3.84 -13.96 11.50
CA ASP A 179 -4.38 -13.64 12.83
C ASP A 179 -5.86 -13.24 12.76
N ARG A 180 -6.73 -14.11 13.26
CA ARG A 180 -8.18 -13.87 13.25
C ARG A 180 -8.66 -12.91 14.34
N PHE A 181 -7.89 -12.71 15.42
CA PHE A 181 -8.28 -11.86 16.54
C PHE A 181 -8.15 -10.37 16.20
N LEU A 182 -7.34 -10.03 15.19
CA LEU A 182 -7.17 -8.66 14.72
C LEU A 182 -8.26 -8.16 13.75
N ARG A 183 -9.26 -9.00 13.41
CA ARG A 183 -10.33 -8.61 12.48
C ARG A 183 -11.15 -7.41 12.97
N ALA A 184 -11.32 -7.28 14.28
CA ALA A 184 -11.96 -6.15 14.95
C ALA A 184 -11.21 -5.85 16.25
N VAL A 185 -10.71 -4.63 16.39
CA VAL A 185 -9.96 -4.15 17.56
C VAL A 185 -10.33 -2.71 17.86
N THR A 186 -10.13 -2.30 19.11
CA THR A 186 -10.21 -0.89 19.51
C THR A 186 -8.81 -0.35 19.76
N VAL A 187 -8.41 0.71 19.04
CA VAL A 187 -7.10 1.38 19.21
C VAL A 187 -7.21 2.61 20.10
N GLY A 188 -6.08 3.16 20.56
CA GLY A 188 -6.07 4.40 21.36
C GLY A 188 -6.54 4.21 22.81
N GLN A 189 -6.32 3.02 23.38
CA GLN A 189 -6.67 2.71 24.77
C GLN A 189 -5.61 3.19 25.79
N GLY A 190 -4.51 3.77 25.31
CA GLY A 190 -3.44 4.30 26.14
C GLY A 190 -3.87 5.51 26.97
N PRO A 191 -3.23 5.79 28.12
CA PRO A 191 -3.57 6.96 28.94
C PRO A 191 -3.42 8.30 28.22
N ALA A 192 -2.46 8.42 27.29
CA ALA A 192 -2.23 9.63 26.51
C ALA A 192 -3.31 9.86 25.43
N GLU A 193 -3.88 8.78 24.88
CA GLU A 193 -4.93 8.80 23.87
C GLU A 193 -6.34 8.67 24.47
N LYS A 194 -6.47 8.76 25.81
CA LYS A 194 -7.74 8.57 26.52
C LYS A 194 -8.84 9.45 25.95
N GLY A 195 -9.96 8.83 25.60
CA GLY A 195 -11.11 9.49 24.97
C GLY A 195 -11.02 9.66 23.44
N TYR A 196 -9.90 9.26 22.84
CA TYR A 196 -9.68 9.31 21.39
C TYR A 196 -9.54 7.92 20.76
N ASN A 197 -10.13 6.91 21.39
CA ASN A 197 -10.20 5.56 20.84
C ASN A 197 -11.10 5.49 19.60
N ARG A 198 -10.89 4.44 18.79
CA ARG A 198 -11.79 4.06 17.70
C ARG A 198 -11.72 2.57 17.42
N GLU A 199 -12.79 2.05 16.84
CA GLU A 199 -12.82 0.69 16.30
C GLU A 199 -12.16 0.65 14.92
N THR A 200 -11.47 -0.45 14.63
CA THR A 200 -10.81 -0.73 13.36
C THR A 200 -10.54 -2.23 13.25
N GLY A 201 -9.76 -2.65 12.26
CA GLY A 201 -9.17 -3.99 12.25
C GLY A 201 -7.93 -4.07 11.37
N PHE A 202 -7.42 -5.28 11.25
CA PHE A 202 -6.32 -5.64 10.39
C PHE A 202 -6.79 -6.56 9.28
N ASP A 203 -6.25 -6.33 8.08
CA ASP A 203 -6.36 -7.24 6.95
C ASP A 203 -4.99 -7.85 6.64
N ILE A 204 -4.97 -8.93 5.86
CA ILE A 204 -3.69 -9.49 5.40
C ILE A 204 -3.02 -8.50 4.45
N THR A 205 -1.71 -8.31 4.51
CA THR A 205 -1.00 -7.25 3.74
C THR A 205 -1.29 -7.28 2.24
N VAL A 206 -1.39 -8.47 1.64
CA VAL A 206 -1.70 -8.61 0.21
C VAL A 206 -3.10 -8.11 -0.18
N ALA A 207 -3.98 -7.84 0.80
CA ALA A 207 -5.29 -7.21 0.58
C ALA A 207 -5.25 -5.67 0.63
N SER A 208 -4.11 -5.06 0.96
CA SER A 208 -3.95 -3.61 0.96
C SER A 208 -4.17 -3.02 -0.44
N GLU A 209 -4.84 -1.87 -0.52
CA GLU A 209 -4.94 -1.10 -1.78
C GLU A 209 -3.55 -0.66 -2.29
N ILE A 210 -2.57 -0.48 -1.40
CA ILE A 210 -1.18 -0.18 -1.79
C ILE A 210 -0.57 -1.33 -2.59
N MET A 211 -0.91 -2.58 -2.28
CA MET A 211 -0.49 -3.74 -3.08
C MET A 211 -1.06 -3.67 -4.50
N ALA A 212 -2.33 -3.29 -4.64
CA ALA A 212 -2.95 -3.11 -5.96
C ALA A 212 -2.29 -1.95 -6.74
N VAL A 213 -1.97 -0.84 -6.08
CA VAL A 213 -1.23 0.27 -6.68
C VAL A 213 0.16 -0.17 -7.15
N LEU A 214 0.90 -0.93 -6.34
CA LEU A 214 2.21 -1.47 -6.71
C LEU A 214 2.12 -2.36 -7.96
N ALA A 215 1.09 -3.20 -8.06
CA ALA A 215 0.90 -4.11 -9.18
C ALA A 215 0.48 -3.42 -10.50
N LEU A 216 -0.06 -2.20 -10.43
CA LEU A 216 -0.63 -1.48 -11.58
C LEU A 216 0.18 -0.26 -12.02
N THR A 217 1.18 0.14 -11.23
CA THR A 217 1.97 1.34 -11.52
C THR A 217 2.97 1.12 -12.66
N THR A 218 3.19 2.15 -13.48
CA THR A 218 4.18 2.12 -14.57
C THR A 218 5.47 2.88 -14.24
N SER A 219 5.48 3.68 -13.17
CA SER A 219 6.64 4.45 -12.72
C SER A 219 6.50 4.89 -11.27
N LEU A 220 7.57 5.43 -10.67
CA LEU A 220 7.50 6.04 -9.33
C LEU A 220 6.59 7.28 -9.31
N GLN A 221 6.48 8.00 -10.42
CA GLN A 221 5.58 9.15 -10.51
C GLN A 221 4.12 8.68 -10.53
N ASP A 222 3.78 7.71 -11.38
CA ASP A 222 2.44 7.11 -11.45
C ASP A 222 2.03 6.53 -10.09
N MET A 223 2.95 5.83 -9.41
CA MET A 223 2.72 5.28 -8.08
C MET A 223 2.36 6.39 -7.07
N ARG A 224 3.14 7.48 -7.04
CA ARG A 224 2.86 8.63 -6.14
C ARG A 224 1.51 9.28 -6.44
N GLU A 225 1.14 9.39 -7.70
CA GLU A 225 -0.15 9.96 -8.10
C GLU A 225 -1.32 9.07 -7.70
N ARG A 226 -1.21 7.75 -7.88
CA ARG A 226 -2.22 6.76 -7.44
C ARG A 226 -2.36 6.74 -5.93
N LEU A 227 -1.25 6.71 -5.19
CA LEU A 227 -1.27 6.79 -3.72
C LEU A 227 -1.90 8.10 -3.23
N GLY A 228 -1.68 9.21 -3.94
CA GLY A 228 -2.29 10.51 -3.62
C GLY A 228 -3.80 10.59 -3.87
N ARG A 229 -4.39 9.62 -4.59
CA ARG A 229 -5.83 9.54 -4.89
C ARG A 229 -6.60 8.59 -3.97
N LEU A 230 -5.90 7.87 -3.09
CA LEU A 230 -6.54 6.95 -2.14
C LEU A 230 -7.53 7.70 -1.25
N VAL A 231 -8.71 7.13 -1.07
CA VAL A 231 -9.75 7.65 -0.18
C VAL A 231 -9.71 6.86 1.12
N VAL A 232 -9.40 7.54 2.22
CA VAL A 232 -9.14 6.90 3.52
C VAL A 232 -10.23 7.13 4.56
N ALA A 233 -11.02 8.20 4.39
CA ALA A 233 -12.08 8.64 5.28
C ALA A 233 -13.03 9.62 4.56
#